data_AF-A0A7W1IJD7-F1
#
_entry.id   AF-A0A7W1IJD7-F1
#
_cell.length_a   1.000
_cell.length_b   1.000
_cell.length_c   1.000
_cell.angle_alpha   90.00
_cell.angle_beta   90.00
_cell.angle_gamma   90.00
#
_symmetry.space_group_name_H-M   'P 1'
#
loop_
_entity.id
_entity.type
_entity.pdbx_description
1 polymer ?
#
loop_
_entity_poly.entity_id
_entity_poly.type
_entity_poly.pdbx_seq_one_letter_code
_entity_poly.pdbx_strand_id
1 'polypeptide(L)'
;MTDDIIGNVVAEDGTTDSTSVRIYAADPDSSSSRELGRYVWALGALYMPGFEVVPSFRQDRIGRGGDHIPYLEQGWPALRFTERLENYNRQHLSTDDLAHVDFGYVTKVARLNALALVSLASSPPAPVGVRARRENSASGGQSWRLTWEAVPGAASYEILVRRTTSPSWERVIPAGTATSYTLAFQLDDGWAAIRTVGANAHRSLARAAGTVVARPPASSSAVP
;
A
#
# COMPACT_ATOMS: atom_id res chain seq x y z
N MET A 1 -6.24 -7.50 -3.22
CA MET A 1 -4.91 -7.85 -3.75
C MET A 1 -5.14 -8.96 -4.75
N THR A 2 -4.65 -8.82 -5.97
CA THR A 2 -4.79 -9.82 -7.03
C THR A 2 -3.40 -10.27 -7.48
N ASP A 3 -3.25 -11.53 -7.83
CA ASP A 3 -2.04 -12.10 -8.40
C ASP A 3 -2.33 -12.42 -9.87
N ASP A 4 -1.60 -11.81 -10.80
CA ASP A 4 -1.81 -12.06 -12.24
C ASP A 4 -0.46 -12.07 -12.97
N ILE A 5 -0.24 -13.16 -13.72
CA ILE A 5 1.04 -13.56 -14.30
C ILE A 5 2.06 -13.77 -13.16
N ILE A 6 1.82 -14.82 -12.37
CA ILE A 6 2.70 -15.27 -11.29
C ILE A 6 2.98 -16.76 -11.47
N GLY A 7 4.24 -17.11 -11.67
CA GLY A 7 4.66 -18.50 -11.66
C GLY A 7 5.94 -18.73 -12.44
N ASN A 8 6.26 -17.87 -13.39
CA ASN A 8 7.46 -18.00 -14.19
C ASN A 8 8.59 -17.13 -13.63
N VAL A 9 9.81 -17.67 -13.70
CA VAL A 9 11.03 -16.96 -13.29
C VAL A 9 11.98 -16.73 -14.45
N VAL A 10 11.71 -17.26 -15.65
CA VAL A 10 12.60 -17.16 -16.82
C VAL A 10 11.92 -16.33 -17.91
N ALA A 11 12.50 -15.18 -18.22
CA ALA A 11 12.03 -14.28 -19.29
C ALA A 11 12.32 -14.86 -20.68
N GLU A 12 11.82 -14.20 -21.73
CA GLU A 12 12.01 -14.61 -23.13
C GLU A 12 13.48 -14.61 -23.56
N ASP A 13 14.27 -13.70 -23.03
CA ASP A 13 15.71 -13.58 -23.31
C ASP A 13 16.57 -14.54 -22.45
N GLY A 14 15.93 -15.41 -21.66
CA GLY A 14 16.60 -16.34 -20.75
C GLY A 14 17.00 -15.74 -19.40
N THR A 15 16.78 -14.44 -19.18
CA THR A 15 17.04 -13.80 -17.87
C THR A 15 16.17 -14.44 -16.80
N THR A 16 16.77 -14.78 -15.66
CA THR A 16 16.05 -15.39 -14.54
C THR A 16 15.85 -14.39 -13.41
N ASP A 17 14.64 -14.32 -12.85
CA ASP A 17 14.30 -13.55 -11.66
C ASP A 17 13.31 -14.32 -10.78
N SER A 18 13.85 -15.00 -9.76
CA SER A 18 13.05 -15.66 -8.71
C SER A 18 13.06 -14.88 -7.39
N THR A 19 13.61 -13.66 -7.42
CA THR A 19 13.97 -12.87 -6.24
C THR A 19 13.20 -11.57 -6.14
N SER A 20 12.40 -11.20 -7.14
CA SER A 20 11.56 -10.02 -7.06
C SER A 20 10.13 -10.24 -7.55
N VAL A 21 9.22 -9.41 -7.05
CA VAL A 21 7.83 -9.31 -7.53
C VAL A 21 7.47 -7.86 -7.71
N ARG A 22 6.75 -7.55 -8.80
CA ARG A 22 6.25 -6.21 -9.03
C ARG A 22 4.85 -6.08 -8.45
N ILE A 23 4.60 -4.95 -7.78
CA ILE A 23 3.25 -4.57 -7.36
C ILE A 23 2.79 -3.31 -8.09
N TYR A 24 1.56 -3.30 -8.61
CA TYR A 24 0.93 -2.12 -9.17
C TYR A 24 -0.01 -1.51 -8.16
N ALA A 25 0.33 -0.31 -7.71
CA ALA A 25 -0.50 0.52 -6.85
C ALA A 25 -0.95 1.73 -7.67
N ALA A 26 -2.25 2.00 -7.73
CA ALA A 26 -2.77 3.09 -8.56
C ALA A 26 -2.65 4.46 -7.89
N ASP A 27 -2.63 5.49 -8.74
CA ASP A 27 -2.80 6.90 -8.35
C ASP A 27 -4.17 7.18 -7.72
N PRO A 28 -4.35 8.35 -7.07
CA PRO A 28 -3.33 9.35 -6.74
C PRO A 28 -2.35 8.89 -5.63
N ASP A 29 -1.28 9.64 -5.42
CA ASP A 29 -0.26 9.38 -4.36
C ASP A 29 -0.84 9.34 -2.93
N SER A 30 -2.00 9.95 -2.74
CA SER A 30 -2.80 9.96 -1.51
C SER A 30 -3.83 8.83 -1.40
N SER A 31 -3.94 7.97 -2.41
CA SER A 31 -4.97 6.92 -2.47
C SER A 31 -4.70 5.80 -1.45
N SER A 32 -5.77 5.10 -1.09
CA SER A 32 -5.68 3.89 -0.26
C SER A 32 -4.92 2.77 -0.98
N SER A 33 -4.98 2.68 -2.31
CA SER A 33 -4.20 1.74 -3.12
C SER A 33 -2.70 2.04 -3.06
N ARG A 34 -2.32 3.32 -3.14
CA ARG A 34 -0.93 3.77 -2.97
C ARG A 34 -0.42 3.42 -1.57
N GLU A 35 -1.23 3.66 -0.54
CA GLU A 35 -0.84 3.30 0.82
C GLU A 35 -0.76 1.78 1.03
N LEU A 36 -1.68 1.00 0.48
CA LEU A 36 -1.60 -0.46 0.49
C LEU A 36 -0.31 -0.94 -0.18
N GLY A 37 0.09 -0.33 -1.30
CA GLY A 37 1.37 -0.62 -1.96
C GLY A 37 2.59 -0.32 -1.08
N ARG A 38 2.63 0.85 -0.41
CA ARG A 38 3.71 1.17 0.55
C ARG A 38 3.73 0.20 1.73
N TYR A 39 2.56 -0.20 2.22
CA TYR A 39 2.42 -1.14 3.32
C TYR A 39 3.01 -2.52 2.96
N VAL A 40 2.60 -3.08 1.81
CA VAL A 40 3.16 -4.36 1.31
C VAL A 40 4.65 -4.24 1.05
N TRP A 41 5.11 -3.14 0.47
CA TRP A 41 6.54 -2.91 0.23
C TRP A 41 7.35 -2.90 1.53
N ALA A 42 6.87 -2.20 2.56
CA ALA A 42 7.52 -2.17 3.86
C ALA A 42 7.52 -3.53 4.56
N LEU A 43 6.43 -4.31 4.46
CA LEU A 43 6.38 -5.67 4.99
C LEU A 43 7.36 -6.61 4.27
N GLY A 44 7.44 -6.52 2.94
CA GLY A 44 8.41 -7.29 2.16
C GLY A 44 9.84 -6.99 2.58
N ALA A 45 10.19 -5.71 2.68
CA ALA A 45 11.53 -5.29 3.12
C ALA A 45 11.87 -5.78 4.54
N LEU A 46 10.89 -5.81 5.45
CA LEU A 46 11.10 -6.19 6.85
C LEU A 46 11.16 -7.72 7.05
N TYR A 47 10.22 -8.46 6.46
CA TYR A 47 10.02 -9.88 6.76
C TYR A 47 10.55 -10.80 5.66
N MET A 48 10.82 -10.28 4.46
CA MET A 48 11.32 -11.04 3.32
C MET A 48 12.47 -10.30 2.62
N PRO A 49 13.57 -9.93 3.31
CA PRO A 49 14.63 -9.09 2.72
C PRO A 49 15.35 -9.71 1.51
N GLY A 50 15.26 -11.03 1.33
CA GLY A 50 15.77 -11.72 0.13
C GLY A 50 14.77 -11.83 -1.03
N PHE A 51 13.60 -11.18 -0.91
CA PHE A 51 12.56 -11.14 -1.93
C PHE A 51 12.09 -9.70 -2.15
N GLU A 52 12.63 -9.05 -3.17
CA GLU A 52 12.40 -7.64 -3.44
C GLU A 52 10.97 -7.39 -3.93
N VAL A 53 10.27 -6.50 -3.24
CA VAL A 53 9.01 -5.95 -3.73
C VAL A 53 9.33 -4.69 -4.51
N VAL A 54 8.96 -4.66 -5.79
CA VAL A 54 9.20 -3.54 -6.71
C VAL A 54 7.88 -2.79 -6.93
N PRO A 55 7.65 -1.65 -6.28
CA PRO A 55 6.43 -0.89 -6.49
C PRO A 55 6.45 -0.18 -7.83
N SER A 56 5.34 -0.31 -8.56
CA SER A 56 5.03 0.44 -9.77
C SER A 56 3.87 1.36 -9.45
N PHE A 57 4.16 2.66 -9.40
CA PHE A 57 3.19 3.65 -8.96
C PHE A 57 2.26 4.12 -10.07
N ARG A 58 1.57 3.17 -10.69
CA ARG A 58 0.60 3.34 -11.77
C ARG A 58 -0.47 2.24 -11.67
N GLN A 59 -1.59 2.41 -12.35
CA GLN A 59 -2.68 1.44 -12.32
C GLN A 59 -2.27 0.05 -12.84
N ASP A 60 -1.60 -0.04 -14.00
CA ASP A 60 -1.07 -1.29 -14.57
C ASP A 60 0.05 -0.96 -15.59
N ARG A 61 0.59 -1.97 -16.26
CA ARG A 61 1.44 -1.89 -17.46
C ARG A 61 0.70 -1.12 -18.57
N ILE A 62 1.47 -0.46 -19.44
CA ILE A 62 0.91 0.31 -20.55
C ILE A 62 0.14 -0.64 -21.48
N GLY A 63 -1.12 -0.30 -21.78
CA GLY A 63 -1.98 -1.10 -22.67
C GLY A 63 -2.50 -2.41 -22.05
N ARG A 64 -2.43 -2.58 -20.73
CA ARG A 64 -2.89 -3.78 -20.03
C ARG A 64 -3.93 -3.45 -18.96
N GLY A 65 -4.55 -4.51 -18.44
CA GLY A 65 -5.44 -4.45 -17.29
C GLY A 65 -5.46 -5.76 -16.53
N GLY A 66 -6.26 -5.79 -15.46
CA GLY A 66 -6.49 -6.97 -14.64
C GLY A 66 -7.61 -6.72 -13.63
N ASP A 67 -7.92 -7.75 -12.84
CA ASP A 67 -9.08 -7.77 -11.95
C ASP A 67 -9.03 -6.75 -10.82
N HIS A 68 -7.88 -6.10 -10.57
CA HIS A 68 -7.78 -5.02 -9.59
C HIS A 68 -8.45 -3.72 -10.08
N ILE A 69 -8.59 -3.52 -11.39
CA ILE A 69 -9.13 -2.27 -11.96
C ILE A 69 -10.58 -1.99 -11.53
N PRO A 70 -11.53 -2.93 -11.64
CA PRO A 70 -12.90 -2.69 -11.18
C PRO A 70 -13.00 -2.29 -9.71
N TYR A 71 -12.12 -2.81 -8.84
CA TYR A 71 -12.08 -2.39 -7.44
C TYR A 71 -11.63 -0.94 -7.29
N LEU A 72 -10.62 -0.52 -8.06
CA LEU A 72 -10.15 0.88 -8.09
C LEU A 72 -11.26 1.83 -8.56
N GLU A 73 -11.97 1.47 -9.62
CA GLU A 73 -13.08 2.26 -10.18
C GLU A 73 -14.23 2.42 -9.17
N GLN A 74 -14.42 1.44 -8.30
CA GLN A 74 -15.38 1.47 -7.19
C GLN A 74 -14.84 2.15 -5.91
N GLY A 75 -13.62 2.68 -5.95
CA GLY A 75 -12.98 3.39 -4.84
C GLY A 75 -12.39 2.50 -3.75
N TRP A 76 -12.28 1.19 -3.99
CA TRP A 76 -11.65 0.26 -3.06
C TRP A 76 -10.13 0.25 -3.22
N PRO A 77 -9.38 0.10 -2.11
CA PRO A 77 -7.93 -0.14 -2.20
C PRO A 77 -7.67 -1.43 -2.98
N ALA A 78 -6.88 -1.35 -4.05
CA ALA A 78 -6.51 -2.50 -4.86
C ALA A 78 -5.02 -2.48 -5.22
N LEU A 79 -4.45 -3.67 -5.34
CA LEU A 79 -3.05 -3.90 -5.63
C LEU A 79 -2.96 -5.17 -6.49
N ARG A 80 -2.16 -5.12 -7.56
CA ARG A 80 -1.85 -6.29 -8.40
C ARG A 80 -0.41 -6.71 -8.19
N PHE A 81 -0.18 -7.99 -7.94
CA PHE A 81 1.12 -8.64 -7.99
C PHE A 81 1.33 -9.24 -9.37
N THR A 82 2.54 -9.11 -9.90
CA THR A 82 2.94 -9.73 -11.16
C THR A 82 4.44 -10.02 -11.15
N GLU A 83 4.86 -11.04 -11.89
CA GLU A 83 6.27 -11.33 -12.09
C GLU A 83 6.98 -10.13 -12.73
N ARG A 84 8.24 -9.89 -12.34
CA ARG A 84 8.94 -8.68 -12.80
C ARG A 84 9.26 -8.76 -14.29
N LEU A 85 9.63 -9.95 -14.75
CA LEU A 85 10.02 -10.25 -16.12
C LEU A 85 9.04 -11.27 -16.69
N GLU A 86 8.09 -10.78 -17.49
CA GLU A 86 7.08 -11.64 -18.10
C GLU A 86 7.65 -12.44 -19.26
N ASN A 87 7.07 -13.61 -19.49
CA ASN A 87 7.34 -14.43 -20.66
C ASN A 87 6.06 -14.65 -21.48
N TYR A 88 5.93 -14.01 -22.64
CA TYR A 88 4.73 -14.13 -23.47
C TYR A 88 4.61 -15.48 -24.18
N ASN A 89 5.70 -16.25 -24.25
CA ASN A 89 5.67 -17.63 -24.76
C ASN A 89 5.10 -18.64 -23.75
N ARG A 90 4.63 -18.16 -22.58
CA ARG A 90 4.10 -18.99 -21.48
C ARG A 90 2.78 -18.45 -20.92
N GLN A 91 2.00 -17.75 -21.75
CA GLN A 91 0.68 -17.27 -21.39
C GLN A 91 -0.24 -17.31 -22.61
N HIS A 92 -1.52 -17.63 -22.41
CA HIS A 92 -2.53 -17.66 -23.49
C HIS A 92 -2.19 -18.56 -24.69
N LEU A 93 -1.38 -19.61 -24.45
CA LEU A 93 -1.00 -20.61 -25.44
C LEU A 93 -1.44 -21.99 -24.97
N SER A 94 -1.53 -22.96 -25.89
CA SER A 94 -1.80 -24.36 -25.52
C SER A 94 -0.68 -25.02 -24.72
N THR A 95 0.48 -24.35 -24.63
CA THR A 95 1.68 -24.75 -23.86
C THR A 95 1.81 -23.97 -22.55
N ASP A 96 0.76 -23.25 -22.14
CA ASP A 96 0.66 -22.66 -20.82
C ASP A 96 0.35 -23.76 -19.80
N ASP A 97 1.40 -24.41 -19.29
CA ASP A 97 1.30 -25.58 -18.42
C ASP A 97 2.16 -25.47 -17.14
N LEU A 98 1.89 -26.37 -16.20
CA LEU A 98 2.53 -26.38 -14.88
C LEU A 98 4.04 -26.70 -14.93
N ALA A 99 4.57 -27.24 -16.04
CA ALA A 99 6.00 -27.53 -16.14
C ALA A 99 6.86 -26.26 -16.18
N HIS A 100 6.24 -25.10 -16.41
CA HIS A 100 6.90 -23.81 -16.42
C HIS A 100 6.72 -23.00 -15.13
N VAL A 101 6.02 -23.55 -14.13
CA VAL A 101 5.80 -22.90 -12.84
C VAL A 101 6.95 -23.21 -11.87
N ASP A 102 7.59 -22.17 -11.36
CA ASP A 102 8.48 -22.23 -10.22
C ASP A 102 7.68 -22.14 -8.92
N PHE A 103 7.39 -23.29 -8.32
CA PHE A 103 6.65 -23.36 -7.05
C PHE A 103 7.37 -22.69 -5.88
N GLY A 104 8.70 -22.57 -5.93
CA GLY A 104 9.49 -21.85 -4.94
C GLY A 104 9.19 -20.34 -4.98
N TYR A 105 9.14 -19.77 -6.19
CA TYR A 105 8.73 -18.40 -6.45
C TYR A 105 7.27 -18.15 -6.03
N VAL A 106 6.35 -19.01 -6.47
CA VAL A 106 4.92 -18.92 -6.09
C VAL A 106 4.77 -18.95 -4.56
N THR A 107 5.54 -19.77 -3.87
CA THR A 107 5.55 -19.82 -2.40
C THR A 107 5.99 -18.49 -1.78
N LYS A 108 6.98 -17.79 -2.35
CA LYS A 108 7.39 -16.45 -1.87
C LYS A 108 6.28 -15.43 -2.06
N VAL A 109 5.62 -15.41 -3.22
CA VAL A 109 4.50 -14.50 -3.50
C VAL A 109 3.32 -14.78 -2.57
N ALA A 110 2.98 -16.06 -2.35
CA ALA A 110 1.94 -16.47 -1.41
C ALA A 110 2.25 -16.04 0.03
N ARG A 111 3.52 -16.17 0.48
CA ARG A 111 3.96 -15.69 1.80
C ARG A 111 3.81 -14.17 1.93
N LEU A 112 4.15 -13.41 0.90
CA LEU A 112 3.99 -11.94 0.91
C LEU A 112 2.52 -11.53 1.00
N ASN A 113 1.64 -12.17 0.23
CA ASN A 113 0.19 -11.97 0.34
C ASN A 113 -0.33 -12.30 1.76
N ALA A 114 0.10 -13.43 2.32
CA ALA A 114 -0.28 -13.84 3.67
C ALA A 114 0.22 -12.84 4.74
N LEU A 115 1.46 -12.35 4.61
CA LEU A 115 2.01 -11.33 5.51
C LEU A 115 1.16 -10.06 5.50
N ALA A 116 0.78 -9.57 4.31
CA ALA A 116 -0.07 -8.39 4.18
C ALA A 116 -1.45 -8.61 4.79
N LEU A 117 -2.09 -9.74 4.47
CA LEU A 117 -3.43 -10.08 4.98
C LEU A 117 -3.44 -10.23 6.50
N VAL A 118 -2.55 -11.05 7.06
CA VAL A 118 -2.48 -11.29 8.51
C VAL A 118 -2.13 -10.01 9.24
N SER A 119 -1.22 -9.19 8.70
CA SER A 119 -0.83 -7.94 9.36
C SER A 119 -1.99 -6.95 9.45
N LEU A 120 -2.79 -6.83 8.38
CA LEU A 120 -3.96 -5.97 8.37
C LEU A 120 -5.10 -6.53 9.23
N ALA A 121 -5.41 -7.82 9.10
CA ALA A 121 -6.47 -8.47 9.88
C ALA A 121 -6.19 -8.47 11.39
N SER A 122 -4.92 -8.47 11.78
CA SER A 122 -4.50 -8.41 13.19
C SER A 122 -4.36 -6.99 13.72
N SER A 123 -4.54 -5.96 12.88
CA SER A 123 -4.40 -4.55 13.27
C SER A 123 -5.75 -3.93 13.68
N PRO A 124 -5.74 -2.90 14.56
CA PRO A 124 -6.91 -2.06 14.75
C PRO A 124 -7.27 -1.32 13.44
N PRO A 125 -8.50 -0.77 13.33
CA PRO A 125 -8.88 0.03 12.17
C PRO A 125 -7.95 1.22 11.93
N ALA A 126 -7.78 1.62 10.67
CA ALA A 126 -7.02 2.83 10.37
C ALA A 126 -7.70 4.08 10.97
N PRO A 127 -6.94 5.10 11.41
CA PRO A 127 -7.50 6.33 11.95
C PRO A 127 -8.42 7.03 10.95
N VAL A 128 -9.51 7.59 11.48
CA VAL A 128 -10.45 8.44 10.74
C VAL A 128 -10.37 9.88 11.24
N GLY A 129 -10.98 10.82 10.51
CA GLY A 129 -10.97 12.23 10.87
C GLY A 129 -9.59 12.88 10.87
N VAL A 130 -8.61 12.30 10.15
CA VAL A 130 -7.25 12.83 10.07
C VAL A 130 -7.26 14.21 9.38
N ARG A 131 -6.84 15.23 10.13
CA ARG A 131 -6.76 16.61 9.65
C ARG A 131 -5.37 17.17 9.90
N ALA A 132 -4.96 18.05 9.00
CA ALA A 132 -3.75 18.85 9.08
C ALA A 132 -4.13 20.32 9.03
N ARG A 133 -3.53 21.14 9.91
CA ARG A 133 -3.62 22.59 9.84
C ARG A 133 -2.26 23.22 10.12
N ARG A 134 -1.93 24.34 9.47
CA ARG A 134 -0.80 25.17 9.90
C ARG A 134 -1.02 25.55 11.37
N GLU A 135 0.02 25.43 12.19
CA GLU A 135 -0.09 25.76 13.62
C GLU A 135 -0.27 27.25 13.83
N ASN A 136 0.43 28.06 13.03
CA ASN A 136 0.29 29.51 12.98
C ASN A 136 0.42 29.98 11.52
N SER A 137 -0.53 30.76 11.01
CA SER A 137 -0.47 31.32 9.65
C SER A 137 0.78 32.18 9.42
N ALA A 138 1.34 32.78 10.47
CA ALA A 138 2.58 33.57 10.41
C ALA A 138 3.87 32.72 10.40
N SER A 139 3.78 31.40 10.68
CA SER A 139 4.96 30.50 10.74
C SER A 139 5.48 30.02 9.38
N GLY A 140 4.80 30.37 8.28
CA GLY A 140 5.19 29.91 6.93
C GLY A 140 5.11 28.40 6.71
N GLY A 141 4.46 27.64 7.61
CA GLY A 141 4.34 26.17 7.50
C GLY A 141 5.49 25.37 8.10
N GLN A 142 6.39 25.99 8.87
CA GLN A 142 7.49 25.30 9.55
C GLN A 142 7.02 24.21 10.53
N SER A 143 5.79 24.35 11.04
CA SER A 143 5.09 23.33 11.80
C SER A 143 3.61 23.25 11.43
N TRP A 144 3.04 22.07 11.64
CA TRP A 144 1.64 21.80 11.37
C TRP A 144 1.06 20.83 12.39
N ARG A 145 -0.16 21.12 12.81
CA ARG A 145 -0.90 20.35 13.80
C ARG A 145 -1.75 19.29 13.11
N LEU A 146 -1.47 18.04 13.48
CA LEU A 146 -2.22 16.86 13.09
C LEU A 146 -3.24 16.52 14.18
N THR A 147 -4.45 16.13 13.79
CA THR A 147 -5.49 15.65 14.69
C THR A 147 -6.21 14.47 14.06
N TRP A 148 -6.66 13.52 14.87
CA TRP A 148 -7.42 12.35 14.44
C TRP A 148 -8.40 11.89 15.52
N GLU A 149 -9.32 11.01 15.17
CA GLU A 149 -10.26 10.44 16.13
C GLU A 149 -9.63 9.26 16.88
N ALA A 150 -10.01 9.07 18.15
CA ALA A 150 -9.62 7.90 18.90
C ALA A 150 -10.20 6.63 18.23
N VAL A 151 -9.42 5.56 18.18
CA VAL A 151 -9.76 4.31 17.49
C VAL A 151 -9.87 3.21 18.53
N PRO A 152 -11.06 2.59 18.70
CA PRO A 152 -11.21 1.44 19.58
C PRO A 152 -10.22 0.32 19.24
N GLY A 153 -9.57 -0.23 20.26
CA GLY A 153 -8.56 -1.28 20.09
C GLY A 153 -7.15 -0.81 19.73
N ALA A 154 -6.94 0.48 19.47
CA ALA A 154 -5.59 1.03 19.32
C ALA A 154 -4.88 1.11 20.68
N ALA A 155 -3.72 0.48 20.80
CA ALA A 155 -2.84 0.61 21.96
C ALA A 155 -2.02 1.91 21.90
N SER A 156 -1.65 2.34 20.69
CA SER A 156 -0.98 3.61 20.44
C SER A 156 -1.12 4.05 18.97
N TYR A 157 -0.56 5.22 18.66
CA TYR A 157 -0.49 5.80 17.32
C TYR A 157 0.95 6.06 16.91
N GLU A 158 1.20 5.96 15.61
CA GLU A 158 2.44 6.35 14.96
C GLU A 158 2.14 7.36 13.84
N ILE A 159 2.96 8.40 13.75
CA ILE A 159 2.92 9.40 12.67
C ILE A 159 4.00 9.04 11.67
N LEU A 160 3.61 8.88 10.41
CA LEU A 160 4.53 8.65 9.32
C LEU A 160 4.74 9.94 8.55
N VAL A 161 5.99 10.23 8.21
CA VAL A 161 6.36 11.45 7.50
C VAL A 161 7.25 11.10 6.32
N ARG A 162 7.03 11.76 5.18
CA ARG A 162 7.88 11.67 3.99
C ARG A 162 7.85 12.98 3.21
N ARG A 163 8.89 13.25 2.43
CA ARG A 163 8.86 14.33 1.43
C ARG A 163 7.82 14.06 0.33
N THR A 164 7.31 15.11 -0.31
CA THR A 164 6.37 15.01 -1.46
C THR A 164 6.95 14.22 -2.63
N THR A 165 8.27 14.19 -2.76
CA THR A 165 9.00 13.45 -3.79
C THR A 165 9.37 12.02 -3.39
N SER A 166 9.16 11.63 -2.13
CA SER A 166 9.58 10.32 -1.63
C SER A 166 8.50 9.27 -1.87
N PRO A 167 8.82 8.10 -2.43
CA PRO A 167 7.83 7.06 -2.71
C PRO A 167 7.38 6.30 -1.45
N SER A 168 8.19 6.32 -0.40
CA SER A 168 7.99 5.57 0.85
C SER A 168 7.95 6.48 2.07
N TRP A 169 7.49 5.94 3.21
CA TRP A 169 7.54 6.65 4.48
C TRP A 169 8.99 6.69 5.00
N GLU A 170 9.50 7.89 5.32
CA GLU A 170 10.90 8.09 5.67
C GLU A 170 11.13 8.14 7.18
N ARG A 171 10.12 8.60 7.94
CA ARG A 171 10.18 8.71 9.40
C ARG A 171 8.92 8.15 10.02
N VAL A 172 9.10 7.49 11.17
CA VAL A 172 8.02 7.02 12.04
C VAL A 172 8.22 7.68 13.41
N ILE A 173 7.22 8.41 13.87
CA ILE A 173 7.24 9.15 15.12
C ILE A 173 6.18 8.55 16.06
N PRO A 174 6.56 8.00 17.22
CA PRO A 174 5.61 7.53 18.21
C PRO A 174 4.76 8.69 18.76
N ALA A 175 3.44 8.54 18.77
CA ALA A 175 2.50 9.52 19.32
C ALA A 175 1.80 9.03 20.60
N GLY A 176 2.12 7.82 21.09
CA GLY A 176 1.49 7.24 22.27
C GLY A 176 -0.02 7.11 22.08
N THR A 177 -0.81 7.45 23.10
CA THR A 177 -2.28 7.44 23.05
C THR A 177 -2.88 8.79 22.67
N ALA A 178 -2.07 9.78 22.30
CA ALA A 178 -2.55 11.10 21.92
C ALA A 178 -3.38 11.03 20.63
N THR A 179 -4.29 11.98 20.47
CA THR A 179 -5.11 12.18 19.25
C THR A 179 -4.77 13.48 18.52
N SER A 180 -3.69 14.14 18.94
CA SER A 180 -3.13 15.29 18.23
C SER A 180 -1.61 15.37 18.41
N TYR A 181 -0.94 15.94 17.41
CA TYR A 181 0.51 16.12 17.43
C TYR A 181 0.92 17.33 16.59
N THR A 182 1.85 18.14 17.09
CA THR A 182 2.47 19.22 16.32
C THR A 182 3.75 18.68 15.67
N LEU A 183 3.74 18.57 14.34
CA LEU A 183 4.89 18.12 13.57
C LEU A 183 5.74 19.31 13.15
N ALA A 184 6.98 19.36 13.64
CA ALA A 184 8.01 20.31 13.21
C ALA A 184 8.64 19.83 11.88
N PHE A 185 7.99 20.17 10.77
CA PHE A 185 8.40 19.83 9.42
C PHE A 185 7.68 20.77 8.45
N GLN A 186 8.36 21.18 7.38
CA GLN A 186 7.80 22.10 6.39
C GLN A 186 6.59 21.46 5.72
N LEU A 187 5.39 22.00 5.99
CA LEU A 187 4.10 21.41 5.56
C LEU A 187 4.05 21.19 4.06
N ASP A 188 4.51 22.17 3.28
CA ASP A 188 4.41 22.13 1.80
C ASP A 188 5.42 21.16 1.16
N ASP A 189 6.44 20.73 1.92
CA ASP A 189 7.49 19.84 1.42
C ASP A 189 7.21 18.36 1.69
N GLY A 190 6.10 18.02 2.36
CA GLY A 190 5.81 16.61 2.56
C GLY A 190 4.45 16.22 3.10
N TRP A 191 4.36 14.92 3.30
CA TRP A 191 3.18 14.22 3.72
C TRP A 191 3.32 13.79 5.17
N ALA A 192 2.20 13.85 5.89
CA ALA A 192 2.05 13.19 7.17
C ALA A 192 0.83 12.26 7.12
N ALA A 193 0.98 11.08 7.72
CA ALA A 193 -0.10 10.13 7.91
C ALA A 193 -0.07 9.56 9.33
N ILE A 194 -1.21 9.05 9.78
CA ILE A 194 -1.33 8.43 11.10
C ILE A 194 -1.75 6.98 10.89
N ARG A 195 -1.13 6.05 11.62
CA ARG A 195 -1.59 4.66 11.72
C ARG A 195 -1.78 4.25 13.17
N THR A 196 -2.68 3.31 13.42
CA THR A 196 -2.82 2.70 14.75
C THR A 196 -1.78 1.59 14.93
N VAL A 197 -1.44 1.33 16.19
CA VAL A 197 -0.68 0.16 16.63
C VAL A 197 -1.56 -0.61 17.63
N GLY A 198 -1.78 -1.89 17.36
CA GLY A 198 -2.50 -2.79 18.27
C GLY A 198 -1.63 -3.28 19.44
N ALA A 199 -2.25 -3.88 20.46
CA ALA A 199 -1.53 -4.47 21.59
C ALA A 199 -0.57 -5.63 21.16
N ASN A 200 -0.87 -6.27 20.03
CA ASN A 200 -0.04 -7.27 19.36
C ASN A 200 1.02 -6.66 18.42
N ALA A 201 1.24 -5.34 18.49
CA ALA A 201 2.14 -4.58 17.64
C ALA A 201 1.80 -4.57 16.13
N HIS A 202 0.66 -5.10 15.69
CA HIS A 202 0.25 -4.98 14.29
C HIS A 202 -0.22 -3.55 14.00
N ARG A 203 0.15 -3.05 12.81
CA ARG A 203 -0.16 -1.69 12.38
C ARG A 203 -1.21 -1.69 11.29
N SER A 204 -2.13 -0.73 11.37
CA SER A 204 -3.10 -0.48 10.30
C SER A 204 -2.42 0.10 9.06
N LEU A 205 -3.18 0.22 7.97
CA LEU A 205 -2.84 1.19 6.92
C LEU A 205 -2.77 2.59 7.52
N ALA A 206 -1.90 3.43 6.95
CA ALA A 206 -1.84 4.83 7.33
C ALA A 206 -2.96 5.63 6.66
N ARG A 207 -3.39 6.70 7.33
CA ARG A 207 -4.30 7.68 6.76
C ARG A 207 -3.58 9.01 6.65
N ALA A 208 -3.31 9.44 5.43
CA ALA A 208 -2.66 10.72 5.16
C ALA A 208 -3.58 11.89 5.52
N ALA A 209 -3.00 12.96 6.04
CA ALA A 209 -3.73 14.17 6.36
C ALA A 209 -4.11 14.92 5.07
N GLY A 210 -5.31 15.53 5.05
CA GLY A 210 -5.80 16.30 3.90
C GLY A 210 -6.35 15.45 2.75
N THR A 211 -6.40 14.12 2.88
CA THR A 211 -7.05 13.26 1.88
C THR A 211 -8.55 13.26 2.11
N VAL A 212 -9.33 13.78 1.15
CA VAL A 212 -10.77 13.55 1.13
C VAL A 212 -10.99 12.09 0.78
N VAL A 213 -11.65 11.36 1.66
CA VAL A 213 -12.09 9.99 1.39
C VAL A 213 -13.16 10.08 0.32
N ALA A 214 -12.95 9.47 -0.85
CA ALA A 214 -14.07 9.23 -1.75
C ALA A 214 -15.06 8.35 -0.99
N ARG A 215 -16.29 8.84 -0.80
CA ARG A 215 -17.38 8.05 -0.24
C ARG A 215 -17.66 6.91 -1.23
N PRO A 216 -17.76 5.64 -0.82
CA PRO A 216 -18.25 4.60 -1.71
C PRO A 216 -19.58 5.05 -2.31
N PRO A 217 -19.86 4.76 -3.60
CA PRO A 217 -21.15 5.06 -4.18
C PRO A 217 -22.24 4.42 -3.31
N ALA A 218 -23.31 5.18 -3.03
CA ALA A 218 -24.45 4.64 -2.31
C ALA A 218 -24.95 3.40 -3.06
N SER A 219 -25.21 2.31 -2.34
CA SER A 219 -25.86 1.14 -2.92
C SER A 219 -27.14 1.63 -3.59
N SER A 220 -27.22 1.55 -4.92
CA SER A 220 -28.49 1.82 -5.60
C SER A 220 -29.45 0.76 -5.09
N SER A 221 -30.46 1.18 -4.34
CA SER A 221 -31.62 0.35 -4.10
C SER A 221 -32.14 -0.08 -5.47
N ALA A 222 -32.01 -1.35 -5.80
CA ALA A 222 -32.74 -1.93 -6.91
C ALA A 222 -34.21 -1.64 -6.65
N VAL A 223 -34.81 -0.82 -7.52
CA VAL A 223 -36.26 -0.63 -7.53
C VAL A 223 -36.87 -1.97 -8.00
N PRO A 224 -37.93 -2.46 -7.32
CA PRO A 224 -38.49 -3.79 -7.55
C PRO A 224 -39.04 -4.02 -8.96
#